data_AF-Q82JY2-F1
#
_entry.id   AF-Q82JY2-F1
#
_cell.length_a   1.000
_cell.length_b   1.000
_cell.length_c   1.000
_cell.angle_alpha   90.00
_cell.angle_beta   90.00
_cell.angle_gamma   90.00
#
_symmetry.space_group_name_H-M   'P 1'
#
loop_
_entity.id
_entity.type
_entity.pdbx_description
1 polymer ?
#
loop_
_entity_poly.entity_id
_entity_poly.type
_entity_poly.pdbx_seq_one_letter_code
_entity_poly.pdbx_strand_id
1 'polypeptide(L)'
;MRLKAIPAVTAIAAATFLGAAASPAQAGTGLLIAVQINSFQDWGNFNQDPVESTNTPGDAIRACDWTADGWAVTSYLDVGRNGTWDRTVSTSGVPSDFCTHWETGNLAEGTKVTIKACNTKAGYAPKNCKEEDTVA
;
A
#
# COMPACT_ATOMS: atom_id res chain seq x y z
N MET A 1 -44.53 44.11 -56.11
CA MET A 1 -43.77 42.83 -56.06
C MET A 1 -43.25 42.68 -54.63
N ARG A 2 -43.85 41.77 -53.82
CA ARG A 2 -43.50 41.58 -52.40
C ARG A 2 -42.58 40.36 -52.28
N LEU A 3 -41.30 40.55 -51.98
CA LEU A 3 -40.40 39.44 -51.62
C LEU A 3 -40.65 39.04 -50.16
N LYS A 4 -40.99 37.76 -49.94
CA LYS A 4 -41.09 37.14 -48.61
C LYS A 4 -39.69 36.70 -48.18
N ALA A 5 -39.22 37.17 -47.03
CA ALA A 5 -38.01 36.67 -46.39
C ALA A 5 -38.35 35.41 -45.58
N ILE A 6 -37.55 34.35 -45.77
CA ILE A 6 -37.61 33.10 -44.99
C ILE A 6 -36.61 33.24 -43.83
N PRO A 7 -36.99 33.04 -42.56
CA PRO A 7 -36.01 33.01 -41.49
C PRO A 7 -35.25 31.67 -41.52
N ALA A 8 -33.92 31.75 -41.70
CA ALA A 8 -33.01 30.65 -41.44
C ALA A 8 -32.89 30.48 -39.92
N VAL A 9 -33.39 29.37 -39.38
CA VAL A 9 -33.20 29.01 -37.98
C VAL A 9 -31.83 28.35 -37.84
N THR A 10 -30.84 29.11 -37.42
CA THR A 10 -29.54 28.60 -36.99
C THR A 10 -29.67 27.98 -35.60
N ALA A 11 -29.69 26.65 -35.52
CA ALA A 11 -29.56 25.95 -34.25
C ALA A 11 -28.11 26.06 -33.75
N ILE A 12 -27.89 26.88 -32.72
CA ILE A 12 -26.62 26.91 -31.99
C ILE A 12 -26.64 25.70 -31.04
N ALA A 13 -25.95 24.62 -31.41
CA ALA A 13 -25.69 23.53 -30.48
C ALA A 13 -24.68 24.04 -29.44
N ALA A 14 -25.17 24.40 -28.25
CA ALA A 14 -24.32 24.66 -27.10
C ALA A 14 -23.74 23.32 -26.62
N ALA A 15 -22.56 22.96 -27.11
CA ALA A 15 -21.79 21.85 -26.56
C ALA A 15 -21.22 22.29 -25.21
N THR A 16 -21.92 21.92 -24.13
CA THR A 16 -21.39 22.01 -22.77
C THR A 16 -20.23 21.02 -22.64
N PHE A 17 -19.00 21.53 -22.77
CA PHE A 17 -17.81 20.80 -22.35
C PHE A 17 -17.87 20.66 -20.83
N LEU A 18 -18.35 19.52 -20.34
CA LEU A 18 -18.04 19.04 -19.00
C LEU A 18 -16.53 18.77 -18.97
N GLY A 19 -15.77 19.76 -18.51
CA GLY A 19 -14.38 19.56 -18.14
C GLY A 19 -14.32 18.58 -16.98
N ALA A 20 -14.07 17.31 -17.27
CA ALA A 20 -13.53 16.40 -16.27
C ALA A 20 -12.12 16.90 -15.96
N ALA A 21 -11.97 17.64 -14.86
CA ALA A 21 -10.68 17.80 -14.22
C ALA A 21 -10.29 16.41 -13.69
N ALA A 22 -9.76 15.57 -14.56
CA ALA A 22 -8.91 14.49 -14.11
C ALA A 22 -7.66 15.19 -13.61
N SER A 23 -7.62 15.50 -12.32
CA SER A 23 -6.34 15.76 -11.65
C SER A 23 -5.45 14.59 -12.04
N PRO A 24 -4.21 14.83 -12.51
CA PRO A 24 -3.27 13.73 -12.61
C PRO A 24 -3.23 13.12 -11.21
N ALA A 25 -3.64 11.86 -11.08
CA ALA A 25 -3.24 11.07 -9.93
C ALA A 25 -1.72 11.10 -9.99
N GLN A 26 -1.13 11.96 -9.18
CA GLN A 26 0.31 12.01 -9.02
C GLN A 26 0.64 10.69 -8.35
N ALA A 27 1.07 9.70 -9.15
CA ALA A 27 1.74 8.53 -8.64
C ALA A 27 2.99 9.05 -7.95
N GLY A 28 2.85 9.35 -6.65
CA GLY A 28 4.00 9.53 -5.80
C GLY A 28 4.86 8.29 -5.98
N THR A 29 6.17 8.46 -6.08
CA THR A 29 7.07 7.34 -5.83
C THR A 29 6.78 6.91 -4.39
N GLY A 30 5.90 5.93 -4.23
CA GLY A 30 5.35 5.52 -2.93
C GLY A 30 6.45 5.33 -1.90
N LEU A 31 6.19 5.75 -0.67
CA LEU A 31 7.13 5.55 0.43
C LEU A 31 7.27 4.05 0.72
N LEU A 32 8.50 3.53 0.58
CA LEU A 32 8.87 2.16 0.97
C LEU A 32 9.76 2.19 2.21
N ILE A 33 9.33 1.49 3.27
CA ILE A 33 10.13 1.20 4.47
C ILE A 33 10.38 -0.30 4.57
N ALA A 34 11.56 -0.67 5.06
CA ALA A 34 11.94 -2.05 5.34
C ALA A 34 12.51 -2.18 6.75
N VAL A 35 11.78 -2.88 7.62
CA VAL A 35 12.22 -3.22 8.98
C VAL A 35 13.10 -4.45 8.92
N GLN A 36 14.41 -4.25 8.94
CA GLN A 36 15.37 -5.33 8.77
C GLN A 36 15.76 -5.99 10.10
N ILE A 37 15.56 -7.29 10.19
CA ILE A 37 15.84 -8.14 11.36
C ILE A 37 16.84 -9.25 10.99
N ASN A 38 17.23 -10.05 11.98
CA ASN A 38 18.08 -11.23 11.77
C ASN A 38 19.37 -10.96 10.96
N SER A 39 20.11 -9.91 11.35
CA SER A 39 21.32 -9.47 10.63
C SER A 39 21.07 -9.10 9.16
N PHE A 40 19.94 -8.45 8.89
CA PHE A 40 19.54 -7.94 7.56
C PHE A 40 19.13 -9.00 6.55
N GLN A 41 18.96 -10.25 6.98
CA GLN A 41 18.52 -11.33 6.09
C GLN A 41 17.00 -11.38 5.99
N ASP A 42 16.28 -10.99 7.03
CA ASP A 42 14.81 -11.06 7.07
C ASP A 42 14.24 -9.65 7.25
N TRP A 43 13.04 -9.39 6.74
CA TRP A 43 12.44 -8.06 6.90
C TRP A 43 10.91 -8.04 6.76
N GLY A 44 10.30 -7.02 7.36
CA GLY A 44 8.92 -6.60 7.07
C GLY A 44 8.94 -5.31 6.25
N ASN A 45 8.06 -5.17 5.26
CA ASN A 45 7.93 -3.93 4.49
C ASN A 45 6.63 -3.21 4.81
N PHE A 46 6.67 -1.90 4.70
CA PHE A 46 5.53 -1.03 4.42
C PHE A 46 5.77 -0.34 3.08
N ASN A 47 4.77 -0.29 2.21
CA ASN A 47 4.83 0.44 0.95
C ASN A 47 3.53 1.20 0.71
N GLN A 48 3.62 2.50 0.47
CA GLN A 48 2.49 3.30 0.01
C GLN A 48 2.27 3.03 -1.48
N ASP A 49 1.10 2.51 -1.85
CA ASP A 49 0.72 2.22 -3.24
C ASP A 49 1.78 1.40 -4.00
N PRO A 50 2.08 0.15 -3.57
CA PRO A 50 3.09 -0.68 -4.20
C PRO A 50 2.78 -0.91 -5.69
N VAL A 51 3.68 -0.43 -6.54
CA VAL A 51 3.63 -0.67 -7.98
C VAL A 51 4.17 -2.07 -8.29
N GLU A 52 3.31 -3.09 -8.18
CA GLU A 52 3.58 -4.43 -8.72
C GLU A 52 2.76 -4.69 -9.99
N SER A 53 3.12 -5.75 -10.73
CA SER A 53 2.49 -6.14 -12.00
C SER A 53 0.96 -6.32 -11.93
N THR A 54 0.40 -6.43 -10.72
CA THR A 54 -1.02 -6.65 -10.44
C THR A 54 -1.80 -5.41 -9.99
N ASN A 55 -1.21 -4.20 -10.05
CA ASN A 55 -1.86 -2.96 -9.61
C ASN A 55 -2.40 -3.08 -8.18
N THR A 56 -1.48 -3.23 -7.22
CA THR A 56 -1.78 -3.42 -5.80
C THR A 56 -2.07 -2.06 -5.16
N PRO A 57 -3.35 -1.67 -4.96
CA PRO A 57 -3.66 -0.32 -4.51
C PRO A 57 -3.51 -0.19 -2.99
N GLY A 58 -3.20 1.02 -2.53
CA GLY A 58 -3.23 1.40 -1.13
C GLY A 58 -1.94 1.14 -0.37
N ASP A 59 -1.93 1.56 0.89
CA ASP A 59 -0.83 1.33 1.80
C ASP A 59 -0.78 -0.15 2.21
N ALA A 60 0.38 -0.78 2.11
CA ALA A 60 0.46 -2.23 2.25
C ALA A 60 1.66 -2.68 3.08
N ILE A 61 1.53 -3.85 3.70
CA ILE A 61 2.66 -4.54 4.34
C ILE A 61 2.92 -5.91 3.72
N ARG A 62 4.15 -6.39 3.82
CA ARG A 62 4.52 -7.79 3.56
C ARG A 62 5.61 -8.26 4.51
N ALA A 63 5.79 -9.57 4.61
CA ALA A 63 6.89 -10.20 5.32
C ALA A 63 7.76 -10.98 4.33
N CYS A 64 9.07 -10.92 4.52
CA CYS A 64 10.06 -11.59 3.69
C CYS A 64 11.06 -12.36 4.56
N ASP A 65 11.15 -13.66 4.30
CA ASP A 65 11.93 -14.63 5.05
C ASP A 65 12.97 -15.28 4.14
N TRP A 66 14.24 -14.89 4.29
CA TRP A 66 15.34 -15.37 3.46
C TRP A 66 16.26 -16.31 4.24
N THR A 67 15.95 -16.56 5.52
CA THR A 67 16.79 -17.36 6.40
C THR A 67 16.17 -18.75 6.63
N ALA A 68 16.87 -19.80 6.20
CA ALA A 68 16.45 -21.19 6.43
C ALA A 68 16.69 -21.66 7.88
N ASP A 69 16.16 -20.96 8.89
CA ASP A 69 16.36 -21.26 10.32
C ASP A 69 15.13 -21.93 10.98
N GLY A 70 14.08 -22.17 10.20
CA GLY A 70 12.83 -22.78 10.66
C GLY A 70 11.98 -21.87 11.55
N TRP A 71 12.21 -20.55 11.49
CA TRP A 71 11.32 -19.50 11.98
C TRP A 71 10.69 -18.79 10.79
N ALA A 72 9.46 -18.32 10.97
CA ALA A 72 8.81 -17.44 10.00
C ALA A 72 9.14 -15.99 10.31
N VAL A 73 8.93 -15.10 9.34
CA VAL A 73 8.91 -13.65 9.55
C VAL A 73 7.45 -13.21 9.63
N THR A 74 7.12 -12.41 10.65
CA THR A 74 5.81 -11.76 10.77
C THR A 74 5.99 -10.26 10.81
N SER A 75 5.29 -9.56 9.91
CA SER A 75 5.20 -8.11 9.85
C SER A 75 3.85 -7.66 10.42
N TYR A 76 3.87 -6.58 11.19
CA TYR A 76 2.70 -6.00 11.85
C TYR A 76 2.61 -4.52 11.53
N LEU A 77 1.40 -4.02 11.36
CA LEU A 77 1.10 -2.60 11.20
C LEU A 77 0.09 -2.17 12.27
N ASP A 78 0.46 -1.14 13.02
CA ASP A 78 -0.44 -0.40 13.92
C ASP A 78 -0.77 0.95 13.26
N VAL A 79 -2.04 1.15 12.93
CA VAL A 79 -2.58 2.33 12.29
C VAL A 79 -3.08 3.30 13.37
N GLY A 80 -2.56 4.51 13.33
CA GLY A 80 -2.83 5.53 14.35
C GLY A 80 -2.00 5.38 15.62
N ARG A 81 -1.09 4.38 15.70
CA ARG A 81 -0.19 4.14 16.84
C ARG A 81 -0.94 3.96 18.16
N ASN A 82 -1.99 3.15 18.11
CA ASN A 82 -2.91 2.95 19.22
C ASN A 82 -2.56 1.74 20.10
N GLY A 83 -1.51 1.00 19.75
CA GLY A 83 -1.04 -0.21 20.44
C GLY A 83 -1.71 -1.51 19.97
N THR A 84 -2.57 -1.44 18.95
CA THR A 84 -3.25 -2.59 18.34
C THR A 84 -2.71 -2.85 16.95
N TRP A 85 -2.49 -4.12 16.60
CA TRP A 85 -2.07 -4.49 15.25
C TRP A 85 -3.29 -4.60 14.34
N ASP A 86 -3.49 -3.62 13.47
CA ASP A 86 -4.59 -3.60 12.49
C ASP A 86 -4.35 -4.56 11.33
N ARG A 87 -3.08 -4.75 10.95
CA ARG A 87 -2.68 -5.72 9.92
C ARG A 87 -1.51 -6.56 10.39
N THR A 88 -1.56 -7.85 10.06
CA THR A 88 -0.52 -8.82 10.38
C THR A 88 -0.37 -9.78 9.22
N VAL A 89 0.86 -10.01 8.78
CA VAL A 89 1.17 -10.92 7.67
C VAL A 89 2.40 -11.74 8.03
N SER A 90 2.39 -13.03 7.70
CA SER A 90 3.40 -13.99 8.15
C SER A 90 3.80 -14.97 7.05
N THR A 91 5.07 -15.36 7.01
CA THR A 91 5.59 -16.44 6.16
C THR A 91 5.37 -17.84 6.77
N SER A 92 4.67 -17.94 7.91
CA SER A 92 4.48 -19.21 8.61
C SER A 92 3.87 -20.30 7.73
N GLY A 93 4.49 -21.48 7.75
CA GLY A 93 4.08 -22.62 6.92
C GLY A 93 4.67 -22.62 5.51
N VAL A 94 5.46 -21.59 5.15
CA VAL A 94 6.17 -21.50 3.87
C VAL A 94 7.69 -21.61 4.11
N PRO A 95 8.46 -22.31 3.26
CA PRO A 95 9.92 -22.31 3.32
C PRO A 95 10.52 -20.90 3.12
N SER A 96 11.77 -20.71 3.54
CA SER A 96 12.55 -19.48 3.31
C SER A 96 12.80 -19.21 1.83
N ASP A 97 13.39 -18.05 1.52
CA ASP A 97 13.51 -17.45 0.17
C ASP A 97 12.13 -17.04 -0.38
N PHE A 98 11.27 -16.53 0.51
CA PHE A 98 9.87 -16.22 0.21
C PHE A 98 9.39 -14.92 0.87
N CYS A 99 8.79 -14.06 0.05
CA CYS A 99 8.01 -12.91 0.50
C CYS A 99 6.53 -13.22 0.33
N THR A 100 5.72 -12.83 1.31
CA THR A 100 4.27 -12.87 1.17
C THR A 100 3.80 -11.92 0.07
N HIS A 101 2.58 -12.13 -0.41
CA HIS A 101 1.85 -11.07 -1.09
C HIS A 101 1.67 -9.85 -0.17
N TRP A 102 1.38 -8.71 -0.77
CA TRP A 102 1.06 -7.47 -0.06
C TRP A 102 -0.31 -7.58 0.59
N GLU A 103 -0.37 -7.31 1.89
CA GLU A 103 -1.61 -7.11 2.65
C GLU A 103 -1.95 -5.62 2.60
N THR A 104 -2.97 -5.28 1.81
CA THR A 104 -3.27 -3.90 1.41
C THR A 104 -4.36 -3.25 2.27
N GLY A 105 -4.41 -1.92 2.23
CA GLY A 105 -5.53 -1.14 2.76
C GLY A 105 -5.21 0.35 2.73
N ASN A 106 -6.09 1.13 2.11
CA ASN A 106 -5.93 2.58 2.02
C ASN A 106 -5.96 3.22 3.41
N LEU A 107 -5.00 4.08 3.68
CA LEU A 107 -4.96 4.97 4.84
C LEU A 107 -5.30 6.38 4.40
N ALA A 108 -5.89 7.16 5.32
CA ALA A 108 -6.05 8.60 5.07
C ALA A 108 -4.66 9.26 5.06
N GLU A 109 -4.47 10.30 4.25
CA GLU A 109 -3.20 11.04 4.25
C GLU A 109 -2.85 11.57 5.65
N GLY A 110 -1.56 11.51 5.99
CA GLY A 110 -1.05 11.89 7.31
C GLY A 110 -1.38 10.90 8.43
N THR A 111 -1.96 9.74 8.11
CA THR A 111 -2.15 8.66 9.09
C THR A 111 -0.79 8.14 9.54
N LYS A 112 -0.49 8.34 10.82
CA LYS A 112 0.72 7.79 11.43
C LYS A 112 0.59 6.29 11.58
N VAL A 113 1.67 5.58 11.31
CA VAL A 113 1.74 4.13 11.49
C VAL A 113 2.95 3.75 12.34
N THR A 114 2.92 2.54 12.88
CA THR A 114 4.10 1.84 13.42
C THR A 114 4.18 0.49 12.73
N ILE A 115 5.37 0.14 12.25
CA ILE A 115 5.64 -1.18 11.66
C ILE A 115 6.58 -1.96 12.58
N LYS A 116 6.27 -3.25 12.73
CA LYS A 116 7.11 -4.19 13.47
C LYS A 116 7.41 -5.41 12.61
N ALA A 117 8.63 -5.91 12.69
CA ALA A 117 8.99 -7.22 12.16
C ALA A 117 9.59 -8.08 13.28
N CYS A 118 9.24 -9.37 13.30
CA CYS A 118 9.80 -10.35 14.22
C CYS A 118 10.01 -11.68 13.51
N ASN A 119 11.01 -12.45 13.93
CA ASN A 119 11.01 -13.88 13.68
C ASN A 119 10.03 -14.54 14.67
N THR A 120 9.13 -15.38 14.16
CA THR A 120 8.01 -15.98 14.89
C THR A 120 7.91 -17.47 14.61
N LYS A 121 7.47 -18.25 15.60
CA LYS A 121 7.28 -19.69 15.48
C LYS A 121 6.21 -20.18 16.47
N ALA A 122 5.30 -21.03 16.01
CA ALA A 122 4.24 -21.58 16.86
C ALA A 122 4.83 -22.31 18.08
N GLY A 123 4.36 -21.96 19.27
CA GLY A 123 4.84 -22.53 20.53
C GLY A 123 6.13 -21.90 21.09
N TYR A 124 6.67 -20.87 20.45
CA TYR A 124 7.88 -20.17 20.91
C TYR A 124 7.63 -18.67 21.05
N ALA A 125 8.34 -18.04 21.99
CA ALA A 125 8.39 -16.59 22.07
C ALA A 125 9.04 -16.01 20.79
N PRO A 126 8.53 -14.89 20.24
CA PRO A 126 9.17 -14.21 19.12
C PRO A 126 10.62 -13.79 19.43
N LYS A 127 11.46 -13.74 18.39
CA LYS A 127 12.87 -13.29 18.48
C LYS A 127 13.18 -12.24 17.40
N ASN A 128 14.31 -11.55 17.56
CA ASN A 128 14.79 -10.51 16.63
C ASN A 128 13.74 -9.44 16.31
N CYS A 129 12.85 -9.15 17.26
CA CYS A 129 11.81 -8.17 17.06
C CYS A 129 12.40 -6.76 16.94
N LYS A 130 11.98 -6.03 15.91
CA LYS A 130 12.23 -4.60 15.77
C LYS A 130 10.96 -3.88 15.44
N GLU A 131 10.76 -2.77 16.14
CA GLU A 131 9.70 -1.80 15.92
C GLU A 131 10.38 -0.57 15.31
N GLU A 132 10.02 -0.23 14.08
CA GLU A 132 10.43 1.03 13.49
C GLU A 132 9.27 2.00 13.59
N ASP A 133 9.48 3.08 14.34
CA ASP A 133 8.62 4.24 14.32
C ASP A 133 8.73 4.90 12.95
N THR A 134 7.84 4.52 12.05
CA THR A 134 7.75 5.17 10.76
C THR A 134 6.84 6.37 10.89
N VAL A 135 7.42 7.57 10.92
CA VAL A 135 6.66 8.82 10.71
C VAL A 135 6.64 9.04 9.19
N ALA A 136 5.52 8.70 8.56
CA ALA A 136 5.17 9.22 7.23
C ALA A 136 4.36 10.51 7.41
#